data_AF-K8XCQ1-F1
#
_entry.id   AF-K8XCQ1-F1
#
_cell.length_a   1.000
_cell.length_b   1.000
_cell.length_c   1.000
_cell.angle_alpha   90.00
_cell.angle_beta   90.00
_cell.angle_gamma   90.00
#
_symmetry.space_group_name_H-M   'P 1'
#
loop_
_entity.id
_entity.type
_entity.pdbx_description
1 polymer ?
#
loop_
_entity_poly.entity_id
_entity_poly.type
_entity_poly.pdbx_seq_one_letter_code
_entity_poly.pdbx_strand_id
1 'polypeptide(L)' 'MLSDRLRLPAVASPMFIVSGPELVIAQCAAGVVGSFPSLNARPQP' A
#
# COMPACT_ATOMS: atom_id res chain seq x y z
N MET A 1 -7.98 4.33 17.29
CA MET A 1 -6.54 4.38 16.95
C MET A 1 -6.32 3.75 15.57
N LEU A 2 -5.20 4.04 14.89
CA LEU A 2 -4.88 3.44 13.58
C LEU A 2 -4.85 1.91 13.66
N SER A 3 -4.29 1.37 14.74
CA SER A 3 -4.16 -0.07 15.00
C SER A 3 -5.51 -0.80 15.05
N ASP A 4 -6.60 -0.12 15.41
CA ASP A 4 -7.93 -0.74 15.50
C ASP A 4 -8.52 -1.07 14.11
N ARG A 5 -7.95 -0.50 13.05
CA ARG A 5 -8.39 -0.72 11.66
C ARG A 5 -7.52 -1.71 10.88
N LEU A 6 -6.39 -2.12 11.45
CA LEU A 6 -5.44 -3.00 10.79
C LEU A 6 -5.63 -4.44 11.28
N ARG A 7 -5.49 -5.42 10.38
CA ARG A 7 -5.42 -6.84 10.75
C ARG A 7 -4.10 -7.19 11.42
N LEU A 8 -3.04 -6.49 11.01
CA LEU A 8 -1.69 -6.57 11.58
C LEU A 8 -1.12 -5.15 11.66
N PRO A 9 -0.41 -4.77 12.73
CA PRO A 9 0.22 -3.46 12.84
C PRO A 9 1.49 -3.40 11.97
N ALA A 10 1.30 -3.46 10.65
CA ALA A 10 2.36 -3.55 9.66
C ALA A 10 2.16 -2.52 8.54
N VAL A 11 3.28 -2.03 8.01
CA VAL A 11 3.37 -1.15 6.85
C VAL A 11 4.17 -1.86 5.77
N ALA A 12 3.64 -1.93 4.55
CA ALA A 12 4.37 -2.47 3.42
C ALA A 12 5.49 -1.50 2.98
N SER A 13 6.72 -2.02 2.81
CA SER A 13 7.86 -1.22 2.36
C SER A 13 7.66 -0.71 0.92
N PRO A 14 8.02 0.54 0.60
CA PRO A 14 7.89 1.08 -0.75
C PRO A 14 9.01 0.56 -1.65
N MET A 15 8.68 -0.32 -2.60
CA MET A 15 9.63 -0.96 -3.52
C MET A 15 9.38 -0.51 -4.96
N PHE A 16 10.42 -0.07 -5.67
CA PHE A 16 10.30 0.43 -7.04
C PHE A 16 9.73 -0.60 -8.04
N ILE A 17 10.12 -1.87 -7.92
CA ILE A 17 9.71 -2.91 -8.89
C ILE A 17 8.35 -3.52 -8.53
N VAL A 18 8.03 -3.58 -7.23
CA VAL A 18 6.91 -4.38 -6.72
C VAL A 18 5.71 -3.53 -6.30
N SER A 19 5.94 -2.37 -5.68
CA SER A 19 4.87 -1.57 -5.07
C SER A 19 4.17 -0.70 -6.11
N GLY A 20 3.07 -1.19 -6.70
CA GLY A 20 2.19 -0.42 -7.58
C GLY A 20 0.82 -0.08 -6.94
N PRO A 21 0.00 0.76 -7.59
CA PRO A 21 -1.33 1.15 -7.08
C PRO A 21 -2.24 -0.04 -6.78
N GLU A 22 -2.30 -1.04 -7.67
CA GLU A 22 -3.13 -2.24 -7.50
C GLU A 22 -2.77 -3.02 -6.24
N LEU A 23 -1.46 -3.20 -5.99
CA LEU A 23 -0.98 -3.88 -4.78
C LEU A 23 -1.34 -3.10 -3.52
N VAL A 24 -1.18 -1.77 -3.54
CA VAL A 24 -1.52 -0.93 -2.38
C VAL A 24 -3.01 -0.92 -2.09
N ILE A 25 -3.86 -0.92 -3.12
CA ILE A 25 -5.31 -1.09 -2.95
C ILE A 25 -5.63 -2.43 -2.29
N ALA A 26 -5.02 -3.52 -2.76
CA ALA A 26 -5.21 -4.85 -2.19
C ALA A 26 -4.72 -4.93 -0.73
N GLN A 27 -3.57 -4.32 -0.40
CA GLN A 27 -3.04 -4.24 0.96
C GLN A 27 -3.98 -3.48 1.90
N CYS A 28 -4.49 -2.33 1.47
CA CYS A 28 -5.45 -1.54 2.23
C CYS A 28 -6.75 -2.32 2.48
N ALA A 29 -7.29 -2.99 1.46
CA ALA A 29 -8.47 -3.85 1.60
C ALA A 29 -8.19 -5.07 2.51
N ALA A 30 -6.95 -5.56 2.54
CA ALA A 30 -6.51 -6.63 3.41
C ALA A 30 -6.23 -6.17 4.86
N GLY A 31 -6.35 -4.88 5.19
CA GLY A 31 -6.10 -4.36 6.54
C GLY A 31 -4.61 -4.18 6.86
N VAL A 32 -3.80 -3.85 5.86
CA VAL A 32 -2.38 -3.49 5.97
C VAL A 32 -2.18 -2.09 5.41
N VAL A 33 -1.29 -1.29 6.01
CA VAL A 33 -0.95 0.02 5.45
C VAL A 33 -0.10 -0.18 4.20
N GLY A 34 -0.67 0.08 3.02
CA GLY A 34 0.06 0.02 1.76
C GLY A 34 0.88 1.29 1.48
N SER A 35 2.00 1.14 0.79
CA SER A 35 2.83 2.26 0.32
C SER A 35 3.53 1.95 -1.00
N PHE A 36 3.80 2.98 -1.80
CA PHE A 36 4.58 2.87 -3.04
C PHE A 36 5.41 4.14 -3.28
N PRO A 37 6.58 4.05 -3.96
CA PRO A 37 7.35 5.23 -4.35
C PRO A 37 6.58 6.11 -5.31
N SER A 38 6.76 7.44 -5.27
CA SER A 38 6.07 8.38 -6.17
C SER A 38 6.26 8.08 -7.66
N LEU A 39 7.40 7.48 -8.05
CA LEU A 39 7.65 7.05 -9.42
C LEU A 39 6.70 5.94 -9.91
N ASN A 40 6.09 5.19 -8.99
CA ASN A 40 5.10 4.15 -9.32
C ASN A 40 3.67 4.72 -9.39
N ALA A 41 3.48 6.00 -9.07
CA ALA A 41 2.23 6.75 -9.23
C ALA A 41 2.00 7.13 -10.71
N ARG A 42 1.64 6.17 -11.57
CA ARG A 42 1.30 6.51 -12.96
C ARG A 42 -0.15 7.01 -13.02
N PRO A 43 -0.42 8.20 -13.58
CA PRO A 43 -1.77 8.63 -13.89
C PRO A 43 -2.40 7.64 -14.87
N GLN A 44 -3.64 7.23 -14.59
CA GLN A 44 -4.44 6.52 -15.58
C GLN A 44 -5.08 7.58 -16.50
N PRO A 45 -5.15 7.34 -17.83
CA PRO A 45 -5.80 8.26 -18.76
C PRO A 45 -7.30 8.44 -18.45
#